data_AF-A0A2S1GYH2-F1
#
_entry.id   AF-A0A2S1GYH2-F1
#
_cell.length_a   1.000
_cell.length_b   1.000
_cell.length_c   1.000
_cell.angle_alpha   90.00
_cell.angle_beta   90.00
_cell.angle_gamma   90.00
#
_symmetry.space_group_name_H-M   'P 1'
#
loop_
_entity.id
_entity.type
_entity.pdbx_description
1 polymer ?
#
loop_
_entity_poly.entity_id
_entity_poly.type
_entity_poly.pdbx_seq_one_letter_code
_entity_poly.pdbx_strand_id
1 'polypeptide(L)' 'MKISEAYGKVIIDGFEFYGQLEENKFCSQCKSNLVYYEKFDTYFCPKCNSWTESKCSDSHCKYCPNRPEYPLPLK' A
#
# COMPACT_ATOMS: atom_id res chain seq x y z
N MET A 1 -13.30 -6.50 -4.51
CA MET A 1 -11.98 -6.56 -3.87
C MET A 1 -12.05 -7.55 -2.73
N LYS A 2 -11.18 -8.56 -2.75
CA LYS A 2 -10.95 -9.50 -1.66
C LYS A 2 -9.58 -9.19 -1.06
N ILE A 3 -9.53 -9.00 0.25
CA ILE A 3 -8.30 -8.78 1.02
C ILE A 3 -8.20 -9.88 2.06
N SER A 4 -7.03 -10.47 2.21
CA SER A 4 -6.72 -11.43 3.27
C SER A 4 -5.28 -11.27 3.73
N GLU A 5 -5.01 -11.65 4.98
CA GLU A 5 -3.67 -11.61 5.57
C GLU A 5 -3.19 -13.03 5.93
N ALA A 6 -1.94 -13.33 5.63
CA ALA A 6 -1.31 -14.60 5.97
C ALA A 6 0.20 -14.42 6.14
N TYR A 7 0.76 -14.86 7.27
CA TYR A 7 2.21 -14.90 7.52
C TYR A 7 2.96 -13.58 7.22
N GLY A 8 2.40 -12.43 7.65
CA GLY A 8 3.01 -11.10 7.40
C GLY A 8 2.86 -10.59 5.96
N LYS A 9 1.96 -11.20 5.19
CA LYS A 9 1.63 -10.78 3.83
C LYS A 9 0.17 -10.39 3.72
N VAL A 10 -0.09 -9.45 2.82
CA VAL A 10 -1.43 -9.08 2.37
C VAL A 10 -1.62 -9.61 0.96
N ILE A 11 -2.78 -10.21 0.70
CA ILE A 11 -3.20 -10.68 -0.61
C ILE A 11 -4.43 -9.89 -1.02
N ILE A 12 -4.34 -9.13 -2.12
CA ILE A 12 -5.44 -8.32 -2.66
C ILE A 12 -5.76 -8.79 -4.07
N ASP A 13 -6.94 -9.37 -4.27
CA ASP A 13 -7.38 -9.92 -5.56
C ASP A 13 -6.33 -10.85 -6.22
N GLY A 14 -5.56 -11.60 -5.42
CA GLY A 14 -4.50 -12.51 -5.87
C GLY A 14 -3.11 -11.89 -6.01
N PHE A 15 -2.98 -10.57 -5.82
CA PHE A 15 -1.68 -9.90 -5.73
C PHE A 15 -1.15 -9.96 -4.29
N GLU A 16 -0.03 -10.67 -4.10
CA GLU A 16 0.59 -10.91 -2.80
C GLU A 16 1.81 -10.01 -2.57
N PHE A 17 1.91 -9.44 -1.37
CA PHE A 17 3.07 -8.67 -0.95
C PHE A 17 3.21 -8.65 0.59
N TYR A 18 4.42 -8.37 1.07
CA TYR A 18 4.68 -8.16 2.50
C TYR A 18 4.08 -6.84 2.99
N GLY A 19 3.36 -6.90 4.11
CA GLY A 19 2.59 -5.78 4.61
C GLY A 19 1.54 -6.19 5.63
N GLN A 20 0.71 -5.23 6.01
CA GLN A 20 -0.35 -5.41 7.02
C GLN A 20 -1.55 -4.50 6.73
N LEU A 21 -2.76 -4.98 6.98
CA LEU A 21 -3.97 -4.17 7.01
C LEU A 21 -4.05 -3.41 8.33
N GLU A 22 -4.15 -2.08 8.27
CA GLU A 22 -4.18 -1.24 9.46
C GLU A 22 -5.61 -1.00 9.93
N GLU A 23 -5.99 -1.61 11.06
CA GLU A 23 -7.33 -1.49 11.62
C GLU A 23 -7.69 -0.05 12.06
N ASN A 24 -6.69 0.75 12.42
CA ASN A 24 -6.87 2.10 12.98
C ASN A 24 -6.44 3.24 12.05
N LYS A 25 -6.10 2.95 10.79
CA LYS A 25 -5.75 3.96 9.79
C LYS A 25 -6.71 3.89 8.61
N PHE A 26 -7.27 5.04 8.24
CA PHE A 26 -8.33 5.11 7.24
C PHE A 26 -7.97 6.07 6.11
N CYS A 27 -8.37 5.70 4.90
CA CYS A 27 -8.26 6.57 3.74
C CYS A 27 -9.08 7.85 3.94
N SER A 28 -8.48 9.01 3.71
CA SER A 28 -9.16 10.30 3.82
C SER A 28 -10.35 10.44 2.85
N GLN A 29 -10.27 9.79 1.68
CA GLN A 29 -11.28 9.86 0.61
C GLN A 29 -12.42 8.85 0.80
N CYS A 30 -12.11 7.55 0.92
CA CYS A 30 -13.13 6.50 0.92
C CYS A 30 -13.38 5.83 2.28
N LYS A 31 -12.68 6.28 3.34
CA LYS A 31 -12.79 5.79 4.73
C LYS A 31 -12.50 4.30 4.93
N SER A 32 -11.97 3.60 3.92
CA SER A 32 -11.54 2.21 4.05
C SER A 32 -10.20 2.12 4.79
N ASN A 33 -9.94 0.99 5.44
CA ASN A 33 -8.66 0.71 6.09
C ASN A 33 -7.49 0.82 5.10
N LEU A 34 -6.39 1.40 5.57
CA LEU A 34 -5.15 1.50 4.82
C LEU A 34 -4.34 0.22 4.95
N VAL A 35 -3.49 -0.03 3.96
CA VAL A 35 -2.56 -1.16 3.96
C VAL A 35 -1.15 -0.62 4.01
N TYR A 36 -0.36 -1.10 4.96
CA TYR A 36 1.09 -0.90 4.97
C TYR A 36 1.74 -1.79 3.94
N TYR A 37 2.62 -1.23 3.11
CA TYR A 37 3.40 -1.97 2.12
C TYR A 37 4.89 -1.88 2.47
N GLU A 38 5.41 -2.95 3.05
CA GLU A 38 6.77 -3.03 3.60
C GLU A 38 7.86 -2.66 2.58
N LYS A 39 7.72 -3.11 1.32
CA LYS A 39 8.69 -2.82 0.24
C LYS A 39 8.90 -1.32 0.02
N PHE A 40 7.87 -0.50 0.24
CA PHE A 40 7.89 0.94 -0.03
C PHE A 40 7.83 1.78 1.24
N ASP A 41 7.79 1.13 2.40
CA ASP A 41 7.75 1.73 3.73
C ASP A 41 6.71 2.85 3.84
N THR A 42 5.50 2.59 3.34
CA THR A 42 4.42 3.58 3.32
C THR A 42 3.05 2.89 3.24
N TYR A 43 2.00 3.68 3.42
CA TYR A 43 0.63 3.21 3.38
C TYR A 43 -0.04 3.53 2.03
N PHE A 44 -1.02 2.71 1.67
CA PHE A 44 -1.89 3.00 0.54
C PHE A 44 -3.33 2.61 0.83
N CYS A 45 -4.25 3.22 0.08
CA CYS A 45 -5.64 2.80 0.09
C CYS A 45 -5.85 1.71 -0.96
N PRO A 46 -6.21 0.48 -0.58
CA PRO A 46 -6.43 -0.57 -1.56
C PRO A 46 -7.65 -0.28 -2.45
N LYS A 47 -8.68 0.39 -1.91
CA LYS A 47 -9.92 0.71 -2.64
C LYS A 47 -9.74 1.84 -3.66
N CYS A 48 -9.00 2.91 -3.31
CA CYS A 48 -8.67 3.99 -4.24
C CYS A 48 -7.47 3.67 -5.14
N ASN A 49 -6.73 2.61 -4.82
CA ASN A 49 -5.44 2.27 -5.42
C ASN A 49 -4.46 3.46 -5.44
N SER A 50 -4.28 4.12 -4.29
CA SER A 50 -3.45 5.33 -4.19
C SER A 50 -2.59 5.33 -2.94
N TRP A 51 -1.35 5.77 -3.07
CA TRP A 51 -0.46 6.05 -1.93
C TRP A 51 -1.05 7.14 -1.02
N THR A 52 -0.78 7.06 0.28
CA THR A 52 -1.18 8.11 1.23
C THR A 52 -0.23 9.31 1.22
N GLU A 53 0.99 9.11 0.73
CA GLU A 53 2.07 10.10 0.78
C GLU A 53 2.79 10.18 -0.57
N SER A 54 3.29 11.37 -0.91
CA SER A 54 4.13 11.59 -2.09
C SER A 54 5.51 10.96 -1.91
N LYS A 55 6.30 10.85 -2.99
CA LYS A 55 7.72 10.46 -2.87
C LYS A 55 8.45 11.58 -2.13
N CYS A 56 9.44 11.23 -1.33
CA CYS A 56 10.29 12.24 -0.70
C CYS A 56 11.26 12.86 -1.73
N SER A 57 11.85 14.00 -1.39
CA SER A 57 12.87 14.68 -2.20
C SER A 57 14.30 14.15 -1.97
N ASP A 58 14.48 13.17 -1.08
CA ASP A 58 15.78 12.62 -0.76
C ASP A 58 16.27 11.66 -1.87
N SER A 59 17.37 12.04 -2.52
CA SER A 59 18.02 11.26 -3.58
C SER A 59 18.61 9.94 -3.08
N HIS A 60 18.84 9.79 -1.78
CA HIS A 60 19.38 8.56 -1.19
C HIS A 60 18.30 7.63 -0.62
N CYS A 61 17.02 7.99 -0.72
CA CYS A 61 15.94 7.15 -0.23
C CYS A 61 15.88 5.84 -1.01
N LYS A 62 15.99 4.70 -0.31
CA LYS A 62 15.94 3.36 -0.95
C LYS A 62 14.53 2.92 -1.36
N TYR A 63 13.47 3.53 -0.83
CA TYR A 63 12.08 3.10 -1.03
C TYR A 63 11.40 3.80 -2.21
N CYS A 64 11.57 5.12 -2.33
CA CYS A 64 10.87 5.94 -3.32
C CYS A 64 11.26 5.69 -4.80
N PRO A 65 12.53 5.40 -5.17
CA PRO A 65 12.93 5.28 -6.57
C PRO A 65 12.12 4.24 -7.34
N ASN A 66 11.88 3.08 -6.73
CA ASN A 66 11.17 1.96 -7.36
C ASN A 66 9.66 1.94 -7.06
N ARG A 67 9.13 2.96 -6.37
CA ARG A 67 7.71 3.00 -6.02
C ARG A 67 6.88 3.31 -7.27
N PRO A 68 5.95 2.42 -7.68
CA PRO A 68 5.11 2.64 -8.85
C PRO A 68 4.14 3.79 -8.62
N GLU A 69 3.54 4.30 -9.69
CA GLU A 69 2.49 5.31 -9.61
C GLU A 69 1.28 4.80 -8.82
N TYR A 70 0.86 3.56 -9.08
CA TYR A 70 -0.23 2.89 -8.38
C TYR A 70 0.28 1.70 -7.55
N PRO A 71 -0.16 1.54 -6.29
CA PRO A 71 0.26 0.45 -5.41
C PRO A 71 -0.09 -0.96 -5.91
N LEU A 72 -1.26 -1.10 -6.51
CA LEU A 72 -1.78 -2.36 -7.05
C LEU A 72 -1.73 -2.32 -8.58
N PRO A 73 -1.47 -3.47 -9.23
CA PRO A 73 -1.53 -3.58 -10.68
C PRO A 73 -2.92 -3.19 -11.20
N LEU A 74 -2.95 -2.41 -12.29
CA LEU A 74 -4.17 -2.13 -13.03
C LEU A 74 -4.62 -3.43 -13.71
N LYS A 75 -5.90 -3.77 -13.59
CA LYS A 75 -6.51 -4.90 -14.31
C LYS A 75 -6.82 -4.52 -15.75
#